data_AF-A0A0A6P4H9-F1
#
_entry.id   AF-A0A0A6P4H9-F1
#
_cell.length_a   1.000
_cell.length_b   1.000
_cell.length_c   1.000
_cell.angle_alpha   90.00
_cell.angle_beta   90.00
_cell.angle_gamma   90.00
#
_symmetry.space_group_name_H-M   'P 1'
#
loop_
_entity.id
_entity.type
_entity.pdbx_description
1 polymer ?
#
loop_
_entity_poly.entity_id
_entity_poly.type
_entity_poly.pdbx_seq_one_letter_code
_entity_poly.pdbx_strand_id
1 'polypeptide(L)' 'MLTKIIESVLLDTNIVSFLLKGDTRAQAYEVYLQNRTLTISVMTVAELFQWAAIRNWGERRVSQL' A
#
# COMPACT_ATOMS: atom_id res chain seq x y z
N MET A 1 31.48 -7.38 -7.68
CA MET A 1 30.34 -6.57 -7.21
C MET A 1 29.16 -7.51 -7.06
N LEU A 2 28.81 -7.91 -5.83
CA LEU A 2 27.64 -8.78 -5.60
C LEU A 2 26.39 -7.93 -5.84
N THR A 3 25.56 -8.34 -6.80
CA THR A 3 24.24 -7.74 -7.01
C THR A 3 23.41 -8.02 -5.74
N LYS A 4 23.21 -7.01 -4.90
CA LYS A 4 22.31 -7.13 -3.74
C LYS A 4 20.92 -7.40 -4.30
N ILE A 5 20.40 -8.62 -4.10
CA ILE A 5 19.01 -8.92 -4.41
C ILE A 5 18.18 -8.04 -3.47
N ILE A 6 17.51 -7.03 -4.02
CA ILE A 6 16.54 -6.24 -3.26
C ILE A 6 15.31 -7.13 -3.12
N GLU A 7 15.06 -7.57 -1.89
CA GLU A 7 13.90 -8.38 -1.58
C GLU A 7 12.62 -7.56 -1.82
N SER A 8 11.71 -8.12 -2.62
CA SER A 8 10.42 -7.50 -2.88
C SER A 8 9.37 -8.08 -1.94
N VAL A 9 8.48 -7.23 -1.42
CA VAL A 9 7.34 -7.64 -0.62
C VAL A 9 6.05 -7.23 -1.31
N LEU A 10 5.11 -8.17 -1.41
CA LEU A 10 3.78 -7.90 -1.93
C LEU A 10 2.86 -7.48 -0.79
N LEU A 11 2.28 -6.30 -0.89
CA LEU A 11 1.40 -5.75 0.12
C LEU A 11 -0.06 -6.08 -0.17
N ASP A 12 -0.77 -6.49 0.86
CA ASP A 12 -2.23 -6.57 0.87
C ASP A 12 -2.86 -5.18 1.01
N THR A 13 -4.13 -5.05 0.65
CA THR A 13 -4.89 -3.79 0.66
C THR A 13 -4.98 -3.16 2.06
N ASN A 14 -4.96 -3.95 3.12
CA ASN A 14 -4.97 -3.43 4.49
C ASN A 14 -3.69 -2.63 4.81
N ILE A 15 -2.50 -3.12 4.42
CA ILE A 15 -1.21 -2.47 4.67
C ILE A 15 -1.12 -1.19 3.84
N VAL A 16 -1.49 -1.24 2.56
CA VAL A 16 -1.54 -0.03 1.71
C VAL A 16 -2.50 1.00 2.31
N SER A 17 -3.66 0.54 2.80
CA SER A 17 -4.63 1.41 3.47
C SER A 17 -4.07 2.06 4.74
N PHE A 18 -3.27 1.35 5.54
CA PHE A 18 -2.65 1.92 6.74
C PHE A 18 -1.61 2.98 6.38
N LEU A 19 -0.76 2.69 5.40
CA LEU A 19 0.28 3.61 4.92
C LEU A 19 -0.34 4.90 4.35
N LEU A 20 -1.33 4.78 3.46
CA LEU A 20 -2.01 5.95 2.86
C LEU A 20 -2.75 6.83 3.88
N LYS A 21 -3.24 6.23 4.97
CA LYS A 21 -3.98 6.95 6.03
C LYS A 21 -3.09 7.47 7.15
N GLY A 22 -1.80 7.14 7.15
CA GLY A 22 -0.94 7.37 8.32
C GLY A 22 -1.44 6.65 9.58
N ASP A 23 -2.07 5.48 9.40
CA ASP A 23 -2.65 4.69 10.49
C ASP A 23 -1.54 4.07 11.36
N THR A 24 -1.67 4.14 12.68
CA THR A 24 -0.65 3.65 13.63
C THR A 24 -0.40 2.14 13.50
N ARG A 25 -1.36 1.38 12.97
CA ARG A 25 -1.19 -0.06 12.71
C ARG A 25 -0.07 -0.36 11.72
N ALA A 26 0.32 0.59 10.86
CA ALA A 26 1.45 0.42 9.95
C ALA A 26 2.78 0.18 10.70
N GLN A 27 2.92 0.69 11.93
CA GLN A 27 4.14 0.57 12.73
C GLN A 27 4.46 -0.89 13.08
N ALA A 28 3.44 -1.71 13.29
CA ALA A 28 3.62 -3.15 13.54
C ALA A 28 4.27 -3.90 12.36
N TYR A 29 4.25 -3.31 11.16
CA TYR A 29 4.78 -3.90 9.95
C TYR A 29 6.12 -3.29 9.51
N GLU A 30 6.64 -2.27 10.19
CA GLU A 30 7.82 -1.51 9.77
C GLU A 30 9.02 -2.39 9.41
N VAL A 31 9.33 -3.38 10.24
CA VAL A 31 10.43 -4.33 10.02
C VAL A 31 10.31 -5.14 8.73
N TYR A 32 9.09 -5.36 8.23
CA TYR A 32 8.81 -6.08 6.98
C TYR A 32 8.78 -5.16 5.76
N LEU A 33 8.76 -3.84 5.96
CA LEU A 33 8.66 -2.85 4.88
C LEU A 33 10.00 -2.17 4.60
N GLN A 34 10.80 -1.94 5.63
CA GLN A 34 12.08 -1.24 5.48
C GLN A 34 13.08 -2.02 4.60
N ASN A 35 13.87 -1.28 3.82
CA ASN A 35 14.93 -1.80 2.96
C ASN A 35 14.49 -2.83 1.91
N ARG A 36 13.20 -2.84 1.55
CA ARG A 36 12.58 -3.75 0.58
C ARG A 36 11.91 -2.96 -0.53
N THR A 37 11.75 -3.59 -1.70
CA THR A 37 10.89 -3.04 -2.75
C THR A 37 9.44 -3.37 -2.40
N LEU A 38 8.63 -2.34 -2.15
CA LEU A 38 7.21 -2.50 -1.90
C LEU A 38 6.47 -2.68 -3.23
N THR A 39 5.71 -3.76 -3.35
CA THR A 39 4.93 -4.07 -4.55
C THR A 39 3.46 -4.26 -4.18
N ILE A 40 2.57 -3.94 -5.11
CA ILE A 40 1.13 -4.17 -4.99
C ILE A 40 0.63 -4.90 -6.22
N SER A 41 -0.44 -5.67 -6.06
CA SER A 41 -1.10 -6.31 -7.19
C SER A 41 -2.10 -5.35 -7.86
N VAL A 42 -2.48 -5.65 -9.11
CA VAL A 42 -3.59 -4.94 -9.76
C VAL A 42 -4.90 -5.10 -8.98
N MET A 43 -5.08 -6.24 -8.28
CA MET A 43 -6.25 -6.46 -7.42
C MET A 43 -6.27 -5.50 -6.23
N THR A 44 -5.12 -5.26 -5.60
CA THR A 44 -4.97 -4.27 -4.52
C THR A 44 -5.37 -2.87 -5.00
N VAL A 45 -4.97 -2.50 -6.23
CA VAL A 45 -5.40 -1.22 -6.85
C VAL A 45 -6.91 -1.20 -7.05
N ALA A 46 -7.50 -2.26 -7.62
CA ALA A 46 -8.94 -2.35 -7.85
C ALA A 46 -9.74 -2.21 -6.54
N GLU A 47 -9.29 -2.85 -5.45
CA GLU A 47 -9.96 -2.75 -4.15
C GLU A 47 -9.91 -1.33 -3.58
N LEU A 48 -8.78 -0.61 -3.70
CA LEU A 48 -8.70 0.79 -3.27
C LEU A 48 -9.71 1.68 -4.00
N PHE A 49 -9.82 1.53 -5.33
CA PHE A 49 -10.79 2.27 -6.12
C PHE A 49 -12.24 1.86 -5.83
N GLN A 50 -12.49 0.57 -5.61
CA GLN A 50 -13.81 0.08 -5.20
C GLN A 50 -14.24 0.72 -3.87
N TRP A 51 -13.36 0.79 -2.88
CA TRP A 51 -13.67 1.43 -1.60
C TRP A 51 -13.88 2.94 -1.73
N ALA A 52 -13.13 3.61 -2.61
CA ALA A 52 -13.36 5.02 -2.91
C ALA A 52 -14.76 5.25 -3.52
N ALA A 53 -15.18 4.38 -4.45
CA ALA A 53 -16.51 4.44 -5.06
C ALA A 53 -17.63 4.15 -4.05
N ILE A 54 -17.55 3.02 -3.32
CA ILE A 54 -18.57 2.61 -2.33
C ILE A 54 -18.74 3.66 -1.21
N ARG A 55 -17.65 4.35 -0.84
CA ARG A 55 -17.67 5.39 0.21
C ARG A 55 -17.86 6.80 -0.34
N ASN A 56 -18.18 6.97 -1.62
CA ASN A 56 -18.39 8.25 -2.30
C ASN A 56 -17.26 9.27 -2.00
N TRP A 57 -16.01 8.85 -2.16
CA TRP A 57 -14.88 9.76 -1.99
C TRP A 57 -14.91 10.87 -3.05
N GLY A 58 -14.67 12.11 -2.63
CA GLY A 58 -14.54 13.23 -3.56
C GLY A 58 -13.30 13.10 -4.45
N GLU A 59 -13.34 13.72 -5.62
CA GLU A 59 -12.29 13.63 -6.66
C GLU A 59 -10.88 13.89 -6.12
N ARG A 60 -10.72 14.91 -5.26
CA ARG A 60 -9.44 15.22 -4.60
C ARG A 60 -8.85 14.04 -3.84
N ARG A 61 -9.69 13.23 -3.18
CA ARG A 61 -9.24 12.08 -2.39
C ARG A 61 -8.96 10.87 -3.28
N VAL A 62 -9.71 10.72 -4.37
CA VAL A 62 -9.47 9.67 -5.38
C VAL A 62 -8.14 9.92 -6.10
N SER A 63 -7.79 11.16 -6.40
CA SER A 63 -6.51 11.52 -7.03
C SER A 63 -5.28 11.35 -6.12
N GLN A 64 -5.49 10.98 -4.85
CA GLN A 64 -4.42 10.73 -3.86
C GLN A 64 -4.21 9.23 -3.60
N LEU A 65 -4.99 8.36 -4.24
CA LEU A 65 -4.68 6.92 -4.32
C LEU A 65 -3.51 6.69 -5.27
#